data_AF-A0A933CWG7-F1
#
_entry.id   AF-A0A933CWG7-F1
#
_cell.length_a   1.000
_cell.length_b   1.000
_cell.length_c   1.000
_cell.angle_alpha   90.00
_cell.angle_beta   90.00
_cell.angle_gamma   90.00
#
_symmetry.space_group_name_H-M   'P 1'
#
loop_
_entity.id
_entity.type
_entity.pdbx_description
1 polymer ?
#
loop_
_entity_poly.entity_id
_entity_poly.type
_entity_poly.pdbx_seq_one_letter_code
_entity_poly.pdbx_strand_id
1 'polypeptide(L)'
;MVVRRGLEGYLDLEALISQRETAQPASPFHGRSRLSFLRLGNGETALARAYHHGGVLRHLTGDLFFTWPPRPFRELAITEEARHRGVSTVEVLGAGVQRLWGPLYQGWLFTRELTGARDLWAAVQSGFALPAMDPVLKAVAQSVCAMHRKGIYHRDLNLKNILVRWEEDRIRSYLIDFDKARLFPGEIPASKARHNLRRLQRSAHKLDPESRFFGPSEWDRFFRFYQEARGDED
;
A
#
# COMPACT_ATOMS: atom_id res chain seq x y z
N MET A 1 11.54 -18.85 -1.08
CA MET A 1 11.38 -17.41 -0.78
C MET A 1 12.18 -16.62 -1.79
N VAL A 2 11.81 -15.37 -2.09
CA VAL A 2 12.63 -14.43 -2.86
C VAL A 2 12.98 -13.29 -1.94
N VAL A 3 14.26 -12.94 -1.83
CA VAL A 3 14.76 -11.89 -0.94
C VAL A 3 15.66 -10.96 -1.75
N ARG A 4 15.63 -9.67 -1.41
CA ARG A 4 16.54 -8.67 -1.97
C ARG A 4 17.98 -9.02 -1.60
N ARG A 5 18.90 -8.84 -2.54
CA ARG A 5 20.32 -9.18 -2.38
C ARG A 5 20.92 -8.48 -1.15
N GLY A 6 21.64 -9.23 -0.33
CA GLY A 6 22.26 -8.75 0.91
C GLY A 6 21.38 -8.87 2.16
N LEU A 7 20.12 -9.35 2.01
CA LEU A 7 19.20 -9.58 3.12
C LEU A 7 18.91 -11.07 3.39
N GLU A 8 19.59 -11.98 2.68
CA GLU A 8 19.35 -13.43 2.75
C GLU A 8 19.59 -13.99 4.16
N GLY A 9 20.55 -13.44 4.90
CA GLY A 9 20.85 -13.86 6.28
C GLY A 9 19.97 -13.19 7.36
N TYR A 10 19.15 -12.20 6.99
CA TYR A 10 18.33 -11.44 7.94
C TYR A 10 16.83 -11.72 7.80
N LEU A 11 16.40 -12.22 6.64
CA LEU A 11 15.02 -12.61 6.39
C LEU A 11 14.95 -14.12 6.23
N ASP A 12 14.55 -14.80 7.30
CA ASP A 12 14.27 -16.23 7.31
C ASP A 12 12.77 -16.50 7.48
N LEU A 13 12.17 -17.21 6.52
CA LEU A 13 10.76 -17.51 6.51
C LEU A 13 10.35 -18.41 7.68
N GLU A 14 11.21 -19.35 8.09
CA GLU A 14 10.89 -20.30 9.17
C GLU A 14 10.86 -19.59 10.52
N ALA A 15 11.90 -18.81 10.84
CA ALA A 15 11.93 -17.98 12.04
C ALA A 15 10.69 -17.07 12.16
N LEU A 16 10.16 -16.59 11.03
CA LEU A 16 8.99 -15.71 10.98
C LEU A 16 7.65 -16.42 11.16
N ILE A 17 7.54 -17.65 10.64
CA ILE A 17 6.40 -18.51 10.93
C ILE A 17 6.36 -18.80 12.43
N SER A 18 7.50 -19.11 13.05
CA SER A 18 7.60 -19.34 14.50
C SER A 18 7.31 -18.09 15.35
N GLN A 19 7.77 -16.90 14.92
CA GLN A 19 7.44 -15.63 15.59
C GLN A 19 5.95 -15.26 15.47
N ARG A 20 5.27 -15.68 14.40
CA ARG A 20 3.83 -15.45 14.22
C ARG A 20 2.97 -16.20 15.25
N GLU A 21 3.42 -17.37 15.69
CA GLU A 21 2.75 -18.17 16.73
C GLU A 21 2.87 -17.53 18.11
N THR A 22 3.89 -16.69 18.32
CA THR A 22 4.23 -16.07 19.62
C THR A 22 3.88 -14.58 19.71
N ALA A 23 3.68 -13.88 18.59
CA ALA A 23 3.44 -12.43 18.58
C ALA A 23 2.00 -12.02 18.98
N GLN A 24 1.88 -11.21 20.05
CA GLN A 24 0.67 -10.45 20.37
C GLN A 24 0.48 -9.30 19.35
N PRO A 25 -0.76 -8.90 19.03
CA PRO A 25 -1.02 -7.87 18.02
C PRO A 25 -0.52 -6.50 18.51
N ALA A 26 0.67 -6.09 18.05
CA ALA A 26 1.26 -4.81 18.38
C ALA A 26 1.36 -3.91 17.15
N SER A 27 0.28 -3.22 16.78
CA SER A 27 0.41 -1.96 16.03
C SER A 27 -0.89 -1.15 15.92
N PRO A 28 -0.83 0.20 15.92
CA PRO A 28 -1.98 1.08 15.70
C PRO A 28 -2.46 1.14 14.23
N PHE A 29 -1.79 0.47 13.29
CA PHE A 29 -2.23 0.39 11.89
C PHE A 29 -3.49 -0.48 11.77
N HIS A 30 -4.66 0.18 11.71
CA HIS A 30 -5.97 -0.46 11.54
C HIS A 30 -6.18 -0.96 10.09
N GLY A 31 -5.43 -1.99 9.72
CA GLY A 31 -5.59 -2.82 8.53
C GLY A 31 -5.74 -4.29 8.94
N ARG A 32 -6.66 -5.03 8.32
CA ARG A 32 -7.15 -6.35 8.76
C ARG A 32 -6.16 -7.54 8.58
N SER A 33 -4.86 -7.27 8.53
CA SER A 33 -3.76 -8.25 8.47
C SER A 33 -2.77 -7.95 9.60
N ARG A 34 -2.36 -8.96 10.37
CA ARG A 34 -1.34 -8.78 11.42
C ARG A 34 -0.03 -8.34 10.76
N LEU A 35 0.37 -7.09 10.99
CA LEU A 35 1.68 -6.57 10.63
C LEU A 35 2.65 -6.89 11.77
N SER A 36 3.78 -7.50 11.43
CA SER A 36 4.86 -7.78 12.39
C SER A 36 6.09 -6.96 12.01
N PHE A 37 6.72 -6.30 12.98
CA PHE A 37 7.94 -5.54 12.79
C PHE A 37 9.14 -6.45 13.07
N LEU A 38 10.10 -6.47 12.17
CA LEU A 38 11.30 -7.28 12.26
C LEU A 38 12.51 -6.36 12.19
N ARG A 39 13.31 -6.34 13.26
CA ARG A 39 14.59 -5.63 13.23
C ARG A 39 15.57 -6.50 12.45
N LEU A 40 16.08 -5.95 11.36
CA LEU A 40 17.14 -6.56 10.56
C LEU A 40 18.49 -6.28 11.24
N GLY A 41 19.44 -7.20 11.12
CA GLY A 41 20.76 -7.08 11.77
C GLY A 41 21.61 -5.91 11.29
N ASN A 42 21.18 -5.20 10.24
CA ASN A 42 21.77 -3.97 9.73
C ASN A 42 21.16 -2.68 10.34
N GLY A 43 20.25 -2.80 11.32
CA GLY A 43 19.59 -1.68 11.98
C GLY A 43 18.29 -1.19 11.31
N GLU A 44 17.94 -1.72 10.13
CA GLU A 44 16.67 -1.43 9.47
C GLU A 44 15.49 -2.20 10.09
N THR A 45 14.26 -1.75 9.83
CA THR A 45 13.06 -2.51 10.18
C THR A 45 12.32 -2.97 8.93
N ALA A 46 11.99 -4.26 8.87
CA ALA A 46 11.06 -4.82 7.91
C ALA A 46 9.65 -4.94 8.50
N LEU A 47 8.65 -4.57 7.70
CA LEU A 47 7.25 -4.87 7.94
C LEU A 47 6.91 -6.19 7.24
N ALA A 48 6.54 -7.19 8.03
CA ALA A 48 6.03 -8.46 7.54
C ALA A 48 4.50 -8.45 7.50
N ARG A 49 3.95 -8.74 6.32
CA ARG A 49 2.51 -8.91 6.11
C ARG A 49 2.20 -10.33 5.65
N ALA A 50 1.46 -11.08 6.46
CA ALA A 50 0.86 -12.33 6.04
C ALA A 50 -0.36 -12.06 5.13
N TYR A 51 -0.51 -12.85 4.07
CA TYR A 51 -1.71 -12.81 3.24
C TYR A 51 -2.84 -13.56 3.94
N HIS A 52 -4.02 -12.96 3.96
CA HIS A 52 -5.24 -13.53 4.51
C HIS A 52 -6.38 -13.45 3.49
N HIS A 53 -7.33 -14.39 3.53
CA HIS A 53 -8.55 -14.28 2.73
C HIS A 53 -9.43 -13.14 3.27
N GLY A 54 -10.00 -12.36 2.35
CA GLY A 54 -11.08 -11.42 2.65
C GLY A 54 -12.45 -12.03 2.33
N GLY A 55 -13.49 -11.66 3.07
CA GLY A 55 -14.86 -12.12 2.84
C GLY A 55 -15.18 -13.51 3.42
N VAL A 56 -16.31 -14.09 3.04
CA VAL A 56 -16.88 -15.35 3.59
C VAL A 56 -15.92 -16.53 3.46
N LEU A 57 -15.04 -16.54 2.45
CA LEU A 57 -13.98 -17.54 2.26
C LEU A 57 -12.98 -17.61 3.42
N ARG A 58 -12.82 -16.54 4.22
CA ARG A 58 -12.02 -16.56 5.46
C ARG A 58 -12.48 -17.66 6.41
N HIS A 59 -13.78 -17.94 6.48
CA HIS A 59 -14.35 -18.95 7.38
C HIS A 59 -14.24 -20.38 6.82
N LEU A 60 -13.98 -20.54 5.53
CA LEU A 60 -13.92 -21.83 4.84
C LEU A 60 -12.48 -22.29 4.55
N THR A 61 -11.56 -21.39 4.21
CA THR A 61 -10.18 -21.74 3.81
C THR A 61 -9.10 -21.07 4.67
N GLY A 62 -9.47 -20.25 5.65
CA GLY A 62 -8.52 -19.52 6.52
C GLY A 62 -7.51 -18.69 5.71
N ASP A 63 -6.23 -19.06 5.80
CA ASP A 63 -5.10 -18.36 5.17
C ASP A 63 -4.56 -19.06 3.90
N LEU A 64 -5.29 -20.04 3.36
CA LEU A 64 -4.82 -20.93 2.29
C LEU A 64 -5.23 -20.47 0.90
N PHE A 65 -4.26 -20.09 0.08
CA PHE A 65 -4.48 -19.63 -1.30
C PHE A 65 -4.13 -20.73 -2.30
N PHE A 66 -4.78 -20.72 -3.47
CA PHE A 66 -4.53 -21.67 -4.57
C PHE A 66 -4.16 -20.98 -5.90
N THR A 67 -3.98 -19.66 -5.91
CA THR A 67 -3.74 -18.88 -7.13
C THR A 67 -2.31 -19.02 -7.64
N TRP A 68 -2.11 -19.18 -8.95
CA TRP A 68 -0.80 -19.22 -9.58
C TRP A 68 -0.62 -18.13 -10.66
N PRO A 69 0.52 -17.42 -10.71
CA PRO A 69 1.62 -17.45 -9.74
C PRO A 69 1.16 -16.94 -8.36
N PRO A 70 1.84 -17.34 -7.26
CA PRO A 70 1.46 -16.92 -5.91
C PRO A 70 1.38 -15.41 -5.76
N ARG A 71 0.32 -14.92 -5.09
CA ARG A 71 0.05 -13.49 -4.87
C ARG A 71 1.25 -12.71 -4.32
N PRO A 72 2.01 -13.20 -3.30
CA PRO A 72 3.18 -12.46 -2.81
C PRO A 72 4.23 -12.16 -3.88
N PHE A 73 4.52 -13.13 -4.76
CA PHE A 73 5.48 -12.93 -5.84
C PHE A 73 4.95 -12.00 -6.92
N ARG A 74 3.65 -12.07 -7.22
CA ARG A 74 3.01 -11.13 -8.15
C ARG A 74 3.05 -9.70 -7.62
N GLU A 75 2.72 -9.49 -6.34
CA GLU A 75 2.77 -8.16 -5.73
C GLU A 75 4.20 -7.63 -5.66
N LEU A 76 5.18 -8.47 -5.29
CA LEU A 76 6.60 -8.09 -5.33
C LEU A 76 6.97 -7.57 -6.72
N ALA A 77 6.67 -8.34 -7.77
CA ALA A 77 6.99 -7.95 -9.14
C ALA A 77 6.34 -6.62 -9.54
N ILE A 78 5.05 -6.43 -9.24
CA ILE A 78 4.34 -5.20 -9.59
C ILE A 78 4.85 -4.00 -8.79
N THR A 79 5.16 -4.19 -7.50
CA THR A 79 5.64 -3.10 -6.62
C THR A 79 7.04 -2.65 -7.03
N GLU A 80 7.94 -3.59 -7.32
CA GLU A 80 9.28 -3.26 -7.82
C GLU A 80 9.23 -2.59 -9.20
N GLU A 81 8.35 -3.04 -10.09
CA GLU A 81 8.13 -2.37 -11.38
C GLU A 81 7.53 -0.96 -11.21
N ALA A 82 6.61 -0.78 -10.26
CA ALA A 82 6.09 0.55 -9.94
C ALA A 82 7.19 1.50 -9.47
N ARG A 83 8.06 1.01 -8.57
CA ARG A 83 9.21 1.75 -8.06
C ARG A 83 10.22 2.06 -9.17
N HIS A 84 10.51 1.10 -10.06
CA HIS A 84 11.37 1.28 -11.22
C HIS A 84 10.85 2.38 -12.17
N ARG A 85 9.53 2.48 -12.34
CA ARG A 85 8.90 3.57 -13.12
C ARG A 85 8.91 4.93 -12.41
N GLY A 86 9.43 5.01 -11.18
CA GLY A 86 9.50 6.23 -10.38
C GLY A 86 8.22 6.55 -9.61
N VAL A 87 7.35 5.57 -9.36
CA VAL A 87 6.22 5.75 -8.44
C VAL A 87 6.71 5.62 -7.01
N SER A 88 6.38 6.61 -6.16
CA SER A 88 6.67 6.58 -4.74
C SER A 88 5.89 5.45 -4.06
N THR A 89 6.61 4.38 -3.70
CA THR A 89 6.08 3.23 -2.97
C THR A 89 7.11 2.70 -1.97
N VAL A 90 6.69 1.78 -1.11
CA VAL A 90 7.58 1.10 -0.17
C VAL A 90 8.50 0.13 -0.91
N GLU A 91 9.71 -0.04 -0.40
CA GLU A 91 10.65 -1.01 -0.95
C GLU A 91 10.26 -2.43 -0.51
N VAL A 92 10.21 -3.36 -1.46
CA VAL A 92 10.01 -4.78 -1.12
C VAL A 92 11.37 -5.40 -0.81
N LEU A 93 11.47 -5.95 0.40
CA LEU A 93 12.66 -6.63 0.91
C LEU A 93 12.62 -8.12 0.57
N GLY A 94 11.44 -8.69 0.44
CA GLY A 94 11.27 -10.08 0.01
C GLY A 94 9.81 -10.52 -0.03
N ALA A 95 9.58 -11.71 -0.56
CA ALA A 95 8.30 -12.41 -0.52
C ALA A 95 8.52 -13.90 -0.28
N GLY A 96 7.70 -14.48 0.60
CA GLY A 96 7.76 -15.88 1.01
C GLY A 96 6.48 -16.61 0.67
N VAL A 97 6.59 -17.90 0.34
CA VAL A 97 5.46 -18.80 0.16
C VAL A 97 5.81 -20.13 0.80
N GLN A 98 4.94 -20.64 1.66
CA GLN A 98 5.00 -21.98 2.23
C GLN A 98 3.87 -22.80 1.62
N ARG A 99 4.21 -23.83 0.84
CA ARG A 99 3.22 -24.77 0.31
C ARG A 99 2.81 -25.71 1.44
N LEU A 100 1.51 -25.92 1.61
CA LEU A 100 0.99 -26.88 2.59
C LEU A 100 0.63 -28.20 1.93
N TRP A 101 -0.21 -28.16 0.89
CA TRP A 101 -0.63 -29.36 0.16
C TRP A 101 -1.08 -29.03 -1.26
N GLY A 102 -0.57 -29.75 -2.27
CA GLY A 102 -0.91 -29.49 -3.67
C GLY A 102 -0.67 -28.01 -4.05
N PRO A 103 -1.64 -27.32 -4.68
CA PRO A 103 -1.52 -25.90 -5.02
C PRO A 103 -1.75 -24.96 -3.83
N LEU A 104 -2.09 -25.48 -2.64
CA LEU A 104 -2.41 -24.67 -1.46
C LEU A 104 -1.16 -24.12 -0.80
N TYR A 105 -1.18 -22.82 -0.51
CA TYR A 105 -0.05 -22.13 0.11
C TYR A 105 -0.46 -21.02 1.08
N GLN A 106 0.44 -20.71 2.02
CA GLN A 106 0.47 -19.47 2.79
C GLN A 106 1.56 -18.55 2.26
N GLY A 107 1.32 -17.23 2.32
CA GLY A 107 2.19 -16.25 1.69
C GLY A 107 2.49 -15.06 2.58
N TRP A 108 3.68 -14.49 2.42
CA TRP A 108 4.17 -13.33 3.15
C TRP A 108 4.84 -12.33 2.20
N LEU A 109 4.65 -11.05 2.46
CA LEU A 109 5.39 -9.96 1.81
C LEU A 109 6.13 -9.16 2.89
N PHE A 110 7.39 -8.85 2.61
CA PHE A 110 8.26 -8.07 3.46
C PHE A 110 8.57 -6.75 2.79
N THR A 111 8.22 -5.64 3.43
CA THR A 111 8.50 -4.30 2.93
C THR A 111 9.34 -3.53 3.93
N ARG A 112 10.16 -2.58 3.48
CA ARG A 112 10.85 -1.68 4.41
C ARG A 112 9.81 -0.85 5.16
N GLU A 113 10.00 -0.70 6.46
CA GLU A 113 9.21 0.21 7.27
C GLU A 113 9.42 1.66 6.79
N LEU A 114 8.34 2.37 6.53
CA LEU A 114 8.38 3.81 6.30
C LEU A 114 8.18 4.53 7.64
N THR A 115 9.25 4.68 8.42
CA THR A 115 9.20 5.29 9.77
C THR A 115 8.56 6.67 9.73
N GLY A 116 7.61 6.91 10.65
CA GLY A 116 6.88 8.19 10.75
C GLY A 116 5.75 8.37 9.74
N ALA A 117 5.53 7.40 8.84
CA ALA A 117 4.40 7.45 7.92
C ALA A 117 3.09 7.04 8.58
N ARG A 118 2.00 7.66 8.14
CA ARG A 118 0.62 7.31 8.52
C ARG A 118 -0.19 7.09 7.26
N ASP A 119 -1.16 6.18 7.31
CA ASP A 119 -2.14 6.13 6.23
C ASP A 119 -2.96 7.43 6.20
N LEU A 120 -3.41 7.84 5.01
CA LEU A 120 -4.05 9.14 4.79
C LEU A 120 -5.30 9.29 5.66
N TRP A 121 -6.03 8.20 5.91
CA TRP A 121 -7.18 8.24 6.79
C TRP A 121 -6.79 8.51 8.24
N ALA A 122 -5.82 7.77 8.79
CA ALA A 122 -5.29 8.03 10.12
C ALA A 122 -4.67 9.44 10.24
N ALA A 123 -4.01 9.92 9.19
CA ALA A 123 -3.41 11.25 9.14
C ALA A 123 -4.43 12.38 9.26
N VAL A 124 -5.59 12.27 8.58
CA VAL A 124 -6.66 13.27 8.71
C VAL A 124 -7.38 13.18 10.05
N GLN A 125 -7.66 11.98 10.56
CA GLN A 125 -8.37 11.80 11.83
C GLN A 125 -7.57 12.28 13.05
N SER A 126 -6.25 12.06 13.05
CA SER A 126 -5.38 12.37 14.19
C SER A 126 -4.94 13.83 14.25
N GLY A 127 -5.42 14.68 13.34
CA GLY A 127 -5.01 16.07 13.24
C GLY A 127 -3.63 16.29 12.61
N PHE A 128 -2.90 15.22 12.26
CA PHE A 128 -1.59 15.32 11.59
C PHE A 128 -1.66 16.12 10.29
N ALA A 129 -2.74 15.94 9.53
CA ALA A 129 -2.95 16.67 8.28
C ALA A 129 -3.54 18.08 8.47
N LEU A 130 -4.08 18.43 9.65
CA LEU A 130 -4.83 19.69 9.82
C LEU A 130 -3.96 20.95 9.61
N PRO A 131 -2.72 21.04 10.13
CA PRO A 131 -1.86 22.20 9.87
C PRO A 131 -1.37 22.31 8.41
N ALA A 132 -1.51 21.26 7.62
CA ALA A 132 -0.88 21.13 6.31
C ALA A 132 -1.76 20.37 5.31
N MET A 133 -3.08 20.59 5.34
CA MET A 133 -4.03 19.82 4.55
C MET A 133 -3.77 19.99 3.04
N ASP A 134 -3.55 21.22 2.58
CA ASP A 134 -3.24 21.49 1.17
C ASP A 134 -1.94 20.80 0.72
N PRO A 135 -0.81 20.92 1.44
CA PRO A 135 0.39 20.11 1.17
C PRO A 135 0.15 18.60 1.14
N VAL A 136 -0.66 18.05 2.06
CA VAL A 136 -1.04 16.63 2.06
C VAL A 136 -1.81 16.28 0.79
N LEU A 137 -2.89 17.00 0.49
CA LEU A 137 -3.73 16.74 -0.68
C LEU A 137 -2.94 16.87 -1.97
N LYS A 138 -2.05 17.87 -2.06
CA LYS A 138 -1.17 18.07 -3.21
C LYS A 138 -0.21 16.91 -3.40
N ALA A 139 0.47 16.47 -2.34
CA ALA A 139 1.39 15.33 -2.40
C ALA A 139 0.67 14.04 -2.83
N VAL A 140 -0.54 13.80 -2.32
CA VAL A 140 -1.37 12.64 -2.68
C VAL A 140 -1.87 12.73 -4.12
N ALA A 141 -2.33 13.91 -4.56
CA ALA A 141 -2.78 14.11 -5.93
C ALA A 141 -1.63 13.87 -6.93
N GLN A 142 -0.44 14.38 -6.62
CA GLN A 142 0.77 14.16 -7.40
C GLN A 142 1.18 12.69 -7.45
N SER A 143 1.13 11.96 -6.33
CA SER A 143 1.49 10.54 -6.30
C SER A 143 0.51 9.67 -7.10
N VAL A 144 -0.80 9.95 -6.99
CA VAL A 144 -1.84 9.26 -7.78
C VAL A 144 -1.72 9.61 -9.26
N CYS A 145 -1.47 10.88 -9.61
CA CYS A 145 -1.24 11.30 -10.99
C CYS A 145 0.01 10.63 -11.59
N ALA A 146 1.13 10.64 -10.86
CA ALA A 146 2.35 9.97 -11.28
C ALA A 146 2.11 8.47 -11.53
N MET A 147 1.40 7.79 -10.63
CA MET A 147 1.01 6.39 -10.82
C MET A 147 0.23 6.17 -12.14
N HIS A 148 -0.77 7.02 -12.42
CA HIS A 148 -1.55 6.93 -13.65
C HIS A 148 -0.71 7.17 -14.90
N ARG A 149 0.12 8.23 -14.91
CA ARG A 149 1.03 8.58 -16.02
C ARG A 149 2.07 7.49 -16.28
N LYS A 150 2.53 6.81 -15.23
CA LYS A 150 3.47 5.68 -15.31
C LYS A 150 2.78 4.36 -15.67
N GLY A 151 1.50 4.39 -16.05
CA GLY A 151 0.80 3.23 -16.57
C GLY A 151 0.38 2.23 -15.51
N ILE A 152 0.13 2.68 -14.28
CA ILE A 152 -0.25 1.80 -13.18
C ILE A 152 -1.69 2.07 -12.78
N TYR A 153 -2.52 1.03 -12.85
CA TYR A 153 -3.91 1.05 -12.42
C TYR A 153 -4.06 0.29 -11.12
N HIS A 154 -4.25 1.00 -10.01
CA HIS A 154 -4.31 0.41 -8.67
C HIS A 154 -5.74 -0.02 -8.32
N ARG A 155 -6.11 -1.27 -8.63
CA ARG A 155 -7.51 -1.74 -8.46
C ARG A 155 -8.08 -1.58 -7.06
N ASP A 156 -7.24 -1.50 -6.03
CA ASP A 156 -7.66 -1.32 -4.64
C ASP A 156 -7.35 0.08 -4.06
N LEU A 157 -7.16 1.11 -4.89
CA LEU A 157 -6.83 2.46 -4.40
C LEU A 157 -7.88 2.96 -3.41
N ASN A 158 -7.43 3.29 -2.20
CA ASN A 158 -8.26 3.76 -1.09
C ASN A 158 -7.42 4.56 -0.09
N LEU A 159 -8.05 5.34 0.81
CA LEU A 159 -7.33 6.20 1.76
C LEU A 159 -6.32 5.45 2.66
N LYS A 160 -6.56 4.17 2.97
CA LYS A 160 -5.64 3.37 3.80
C LYS A 160 -4.43 2.81 3.04
N ASN A 161 -4.48 2.85 1.71
CA ASN A 161 -3.39 2.40 0.83
C ASN A 161 -2.53 3.58 0.33
N ILE A 162 -2.73 4.76 0.92
CA ILE A 162 -1.95 5.96 0.67
C ILE A 162 -1.30 6.33 2.00
N LEU A 163 0.03 6.26 2.07
CA LEU A 163 0.78 6.73 3.21
C LEU A 163 1.23 8.17 2.97
N VAL A 164 1.30 8.94 4.05
CA VAL A 164 1.85 10.30 4.08
C VAL A 164 2.87 10.42 5.21
N ARG A 165 3.94 11.15 4.94
CA ARG A 165 5.04 11.34 5.89
C ARG A 165 5.69 12.71 5.69
N TRP A 166 6.17 13.31 6.78
CA TRP A 166 7.09 14.44 6.72
C TRP A 166 8.50 13.98 6.40
N GLU A 167 9.08 14.56 5.37
CA GLU A 167 10.49 14.44 5.03
C GLU A 167 11.08 15.84 5.05
N GLU A 168 11.86 16.10 6.11
CA GLU A 168 12.33 17.45 6.43
C GLU A 168 11.11 18.39 6.50
N ASP A 169 11.09 19.44 5.69
CA ASP A 169 10.01 20.44 5.68
C ASP A 169 8.93 20.18 4.63
N ARG A 170 8.87 18.96 4.07
CA ARG A 170 7.90 18.62 3.00
C ARG A 170 7.13 17.36 3.29
N ILE A 171 5.88 17.32 2.84
CA ILE A 171 5.06 16.11 2.90
C ILE A 171 5.30 15.29 1.64
N ARG A 172 5.57 13.99 1.83
CA ARG A 172 5.59 13.00 0.75
C ARG A 172 4.47 12.01 0.88
N SER A 173 3.98 11.55 -0.27
CA SER A 173 2.96 10.51 -0.37
C SER A 173 3.55 9.26 -1.00
N TYR A 174 3.18 8.11 -0.44
CA TYR A 174 3.58 6.78 -0.90
C TYR A 174 2.34 5.93 -1.12
N LEU A 175 2.31 5.21 -2.24
CA LEU A 175 1.25 4.25 -2.55
C LEU A 175 1.70 2.85 -2.14
N ILE A 176 0.81 2.07 -1.54
CA ILE A 176 1.11 0.71 -1.06
C ILE A 176 0.02 -0.28 -1.48
N ASP A 177 0.29 -1.57 -1.32
CA ASP A 177 -0.65 -2.68 -1.59
C ASP A 177 -1.04 -2.84 -3.08
N PHE A 178 -0.02 -3.09 -3.91
CA PHE A 178 -0.16 -3.26 -5.36
C PHE A 178 -0.63 -4.67 -5.78
N ASP A 179 -1.07 -5.54 -4.86
CA ASP A 179 -1.46 -6.94 -5.16
C ASP A 179 -2.42 -7.08 -6.36
N LYS A 180 -3.38 -6.14 -6.45
CA LYS A 180 -4.42 -6.12 -7.49
C LYS A 180 -4.13 -5.13 -8.60
N ALA A 181 -3.00 -4.43 -8.57
CA ALA A 181 -2.69 -3.45 -9.59
C ALA A 181 -2.45 -4.09 -10.96
N ARG A 182 -2.58 -3.29 -12.02
CA ARG A 182 -2.31 -3.69 -13.39
C ARG A 182 -1.38 -2.68 -14.05
N LEU A 183 -0.44 -3.20 -14.83
CA LEU A 183 0.52 -2.41 -15.57
C LEU A 183 0.06 -2.22 -17.01
N PHE A 184 0.31 -1.04 -17.54
CA PHE A 184 0.09 -0.63 -18.92
C PHE A 184 1.44 -0.18 -19.51
N PRO A 185 1.68 -0.33 -20.82
CA PRO A 185 2.94 0.10 -21.44
C PRO A 185 3.22 1.60 -21.35
N GLY A 186 2.16 2.43 -21.29
CA GLY A 186 2.21 3.87 -21.09
C GLY A 186 1.11 4.32 -20.13
N GLU A 187 0.80 5.61 -20.13
CA GLU A 187 -0.26 6.18 -19.29
C GLU A 187 -1.57 5.38 -19.37
N ILE A 188 -2.22 5.19 -18.22
CA ILE A 188 -3.46 4.41 -18.18
C ILE A 188 -4.59 5.14 -18.93
N PRO A 189 -5.56 4.40 -19.50
CA PRO A 189 -6.72 5.02 -20.11
C PRO A 189 -7.49 5.93 -19.15
N ALA A 190 -7.98 7.08 -19.63
CA ALA A 190 -8.71 8.05 -18.82
C ALA A 190 -9.91 7.44 -18.06
N SER A 191 -10.58 6.44 -18.65
CA SER A 191 -11.66 5.69 -18.00
C SER A 191 -11.20 4.90 -16.76
N LYS A 192 -9.97 4.35 -16.79
CA LYS A 192 -9.35 3.64 -15.65
C LYS A 192 -8.89 4.62 -14.58
N ALA A 193 -8.29 5.75 -14.96
CA ALA A 193 -7.94 6.83 -14.04
C ALA A 193 -9.20 7.31 -13.29
N ARG A 194 -10.27 7.64 -14.02
CA ARG A 194 -11.55 8.05 -13.44
C ARG A 194 -12.14 6.99 -12.51
N HIS A 195 -12.01 5.71 -12.85
CA HIS A 195 -12.45 4.63 -11.96
C HIS A 195 -11.61 4.56 -10.66
N ASN A 196 -10.30 4.76 -10.74
CA ASN A 196 -9.41 4.82 -9.57
C ASN A 196 -9.78 5.97 -8.64
N LEU A 197 -9.97 7.17 -9.20
CA LEU A 197 -10.38 8.35 -8.45
C LEU A 197 -11.75 8.15 -7.77
N ARG A 198 -12.75 7.61 -8.47
CA ARG A 198 -14.06 7.27 -7.88
C ARG A 198 -13.95 6.22 -6.78
N ARG A 199 -13.02 5.26 -6.89
CA ARG A 199 -12.79 4.26 -5.84
C ARG A 199 -12.23 4.92 -4.59
N LEU A 200 -11.27 5.84 -4.76
CA LEU A 200 -10.69 6.61 -3.68
C LEU A 200 -11.78 7.44 -2.96
N GLN A 201 -12.60 8.17 -3.69
CA GLN A 201 -13.76 8.91 -3.13
C GLN A 201 -14.73 8.00 -2.37
N ARG A 202 -15.11 6.86 -2.95
CA ARG A 202 -15.99 5.90 -2.26
C ARG A 202 -15.38 5.35 -0.97
N SER A 203 -14.07 5.18 -0.93
CA SER A 203 -13.39 4.73 0.29
C SER A 203 -13.45 5.78 1.39
N ALA A 204 -13.34 7.07 1.03
CA ALA A 204 -13.52 8.17 1.96
C ALA A 204 -14.95 8.23 2.48
N HIS A 205 -15.95 8.21 1.61
CA HIS A 205 -17.37 8.20 2.03
C HIS A 205 -17.70 7.00 2.96
N LYS A 206 -17.02 5.86 2.78
CA LYS A 206 -17.21 4.71 3.68
C LYS A 206 -16.57 4.91 5.06
N LEU A 207 -15.44 5.62 5.12
CA LEU A 207 -14.69 5.88 6.35
C LEU A 207 -15.19 7.12 7.08
N ASP A 208 -15.74 8.08 6.34
CA ASP A 208 -16.24 9.38 6.77
C ASP A 208 -17.65 9.62 6.20
N PRO A 209 -18.69 8.88 6.65
CA PRO A 209 -20.04 9.00 6.10
C PRO A 209 -20.64 10.39 6.27
N GLU A 210 -20.21 11.13 7.30
CA GLU A 210 -20.65 12.49 7.59
C GLU A 210 -19.78 13.56 6.93
N SER A 211 -18.76 13.17 6.15
CA SER A 211 -17.84 14.07 5.45
C SER A 211 -17.17 15.11 6.37
N ARG A 212 -16.81 14.71 7.59
CA ARG A 212 -16.18 15.59 8.59
C ARG A 212 -14.74 15.96 8.22
N PHE A 213 -14.05 15.10 7.48
CA PHE A 213 -12.64 15.25 7.13
C PHE A 213 -12.41 15.33 5.62
N PHE A 214 -13.22 14.64 4.81
CA PHE A 214 -13.15 14.67 3.34
C PHE A 214 -14.48 15.10 2.74
N GLY A 215 -14.79 16.39 2.87
CA GLY A 215 -15.96 17.02 2.27
C GLY A 215 -15.72 17.47 0.82
N PRO A 216 -16.72 18.12 0.21
CA PRO A 216 -16.62 18.64 -1.16
C PRO A 216 -15.39 19.54 -1.36
N SER A 217 -15.05 20.40 -0.40
CA SER A 217 -13.89 21.30 -0.47
C SER A 217 -12.55 20.58 -0.56
N GLU A 218 -12.37 19.48 0.17
CA GLU A 218 -11.13 18.69 0.12
C GLU A 218 -11.02 17.94 -1.20
N TRP A 219 -12.14 17.44 -1.72
CA TRP A 219 -12.18 16.80 -3.03
C TRP A 219 -11.90 17.77 -4.17
N ASP A 220 -12.48 18.96 -4.14
CA ASP A 220 -12.26 19.99 -5.16
C ASP A 220 -10.78 20.40 -5.20
N ARG A 221 -10.16 20.61 -4.03
CA ARG A 221 -8.71 20.87 -3.93
C ARG A 221 -7.87 19.71 -4.45
N PHE A 222 -8.19 18.49 -4.03
CA PHE A 222 -7.50 17.29 -4.50
C PHE A 222 -7.56 17.15 -6.02
N PHE A 223 -8.74 17.36 -6.64
CA PHE A 223 -8.89 17.27 -8.09
C PHE A 223 -8.16 18.39 -8.81
N ARG A 224 -8.18 19.62 -8.27
CA ARG A 224 -7.39 20.72 -8.82
C ARG A 224 -5.90 20.38 -8.86
N PHE A 225 -5.33 19.94 -7.74
CA PHE A 225 -3.93 19.51 -7.68
C PHE A 225 -3.63 18.32 -8.59
N TYR A 226 -4.59 17.42 -8.78
CA TYR A 226 -4.44 16.28 -9.69
C TYR A 226 -4.38 16.73 -11.15
N GLN A 227 -5.21 17.70 -11.55
CA GLN A 227 -5.22 18.26 -12.90
C GLN A 227 -3.96 19.11 -13.18
N GLU A 228 -3.58 19.97 -12.23
CA GLU A 228 -2.30 20.70 -12.26
C GLU A 228 -1.12 19.72 -12.47
N ALA A 229 -1.09 18.60 -11.74
CA ALA A 229 -0.05 17.59 -11.88
C ALA A 229 -0.08 16.83 -13.22
N ARG A 230 -1.21 16.79 -13.93
CA ARG A 230 -1.28 16.24 -15.28
C ARG A 230 -0.75 17.20 -16.35
N GLY A 231 -0.71 18.49 -16.06
CA GLY A 231 -0.44 19.53 -17.05
C GLY A 231 -1.68 19.87 -17.90
N ASP A 232 -2.88 19.56 -17.40
CA ASP A 232 -4.15 19.99 -17.97
C ASP A 232 -4.52 21.32 -17.28
N GLU A 233 -3.86 22.42 -17.65
CA GLU A 233 -4.38 23.78 -17.36
C GLU A 233 -5.37 24.13 -18.47
N ASP A 234 -6.56 24.64 -18.06
CA ASP A 234 -7.73 24.93 -18.93
C ASP A 234 -7.41 25.77 -20.17
#